data_AF-A0A7L3HSC1-F1
#
_entry.id   AF-A0A7L3HSC1-F1
#
_cell.length_a   1.000
_cell.length_b   1.000
_cell.length_c   1.000
_cell.angle_alpha   90.00
_cell.angle_beta   90.00
_cell.angle_gamma   90.00
#
_symmetry.space_group_name_H-M   'P 1'
#
loop_
_entity.id
_entity.type
_entity.pdbx_description
1 polymer ?
#
loop_
_entity_poly.entity_id
_entity_poly.type
_entity_poly.pdbx_seq_one_letter_code
_entity_poly.pdbx_strand_id
1 'polypeptide(L)'
;RFYWDLIMLIMMVGNLVIIPVGITFFTEQTTTPWIIFNVASDTVFLLDLIMNFRTGTVNEDSSEIILDPKIIKMNYLKSWFVVDFISSIPVDYIFLIVEKGMDSEVYKTARALRIVRFTKILSLLRLLRLSRLIRYIHQWEEIFHMTYDLASAVVRIFNLIGMMLLLCHWDGCLQFLVPLLQDFPPDCWVSLNGMVNDSWGKQYSYALFKAMSHMLCIGYGARAPVSMSDLWITMLSMIVGATCYAMFVGHATALIQSLDSSRRQYQEKYKQVEQYMSFHKLPAEMRQKIHDYYEHRYQGKIFDEENILNELNDPLRE
;
A
#
# COMPACT_ATOMS: atom_id res chain seq x y z
N ARG A 1 6.46 -20.70 9.39
CA ARG A 1 6.08 -19.84 8.24
C ARG A 1 5.47 -18.53 8.72
N PHE A 2 4.39 -18.53 9.50
CA PHE A 2 3.80 -17.32 10.10
C PHE A 2 4.80 -16.31 10.69
N TYR A 3 5.65 -16.71 11.64
CA TYR A 3 6.67 -15.81 12.21
C TYR A 3 7.69 -15.30 11.19
N TRP A 4 8.03 -16.11 10.18
CA TRP A 4 8.91 -15.68 9.10
C TRP A 4 8.24 -14.59 8.27
N ASP A 5 6.97 -14.78 7.89
CA ASP A 5 6.22 -13.78 7.13
C ASP A 5 6.04 -12.48 7.93
N LEU A 6 5.90 -12.55 9.26
CA LEU A 6 5.88 -11.37 10.12
C LEU A 6 7.23 -10.62 10.11
N ILE A 7 8.35 -11.34 10.22
CA ILE A 7 9.69 -10.75 10.12
C ILE A 7 9.88 -10.11 8.74
N MET A 8 9.46 -10.80 7.69
CA MET A 8 9.51 -10.29 6.31
C MET A 8 8.66 -9.02 6.17
N LEU A 9 7.45 -8.97 6.74
CA LEU A 9 6.59 -7.80 6.71
C LEU A 9 7.28 -6.59 7.33
N ILE A 10 7.83 -6.73 8.53
CA ILE A 10 8.54 -5.67 9.25
C ILE A 10 9.75 -5.19 8.45
N MET A 11 10.56 -6.14 7.95
CA MET A 11 11.74 -5.83 7.13
C MET A 11 11.35 -5.15 5.83
N MET A 12 10.27 -5.56 5.17
CA MET A 12 9.80 -4.98 3.91
C MET A 12 9.31 -3.55 4.10
N VAL A 13 8.49 -3.29 5.10
CA VAL A 13 8.02 -1.93 5.42
C VAL A 13 9.22 -1.03 5.70
N GLY A 14 10.17 -1.47 6.53
CA GLY A 14 11.40 -0.72 6.79
C GLY A 14 12.21 -0.44 5.53
N ASN A 15 12.39 -1.42 4.66
CA ASN A 15 13.11 -1.26 3.40
C ASN A 15 12.42 -0.29 2.43
N LEU A 16 11.10 -0.42 2.25
CA LEU A 16 10.35 0.43 1.32
C LEU A 16 10.29 1.90 1.76
N VAL A 17 10.55 2.18 3.04
CA VAL A 17 10.70 3.54 3.58
C VAL A 17 12.15 4.02 3.54
N ILE A 18 13.12 3.20 3.95
CA ILE A 18 14.53 3.63 4.08
C ILE A 18 15.22 3.74 2.71
N ILE A 19 14.95 2.80 1.78
CA ILE A 19 15.64 2.72 0.50
C ILE A 19 15.45 3.98 -0.36
N PRO A 20 14.21 4.47 -0.63
CA PRO A 20 14.02 5.70 -1.39
C PRO A 20 14.76 6.88 -0.79
N VAL A 21 14.65 7.09 0.53
CA VAL A 21 15.29 8.21 1.23
C VAL A 21 16.80 8.17 1.09
N GLY A 22 17.41 7.00 1.30
CA GLY A 22 18.85 6.88 1.16
C GLY A 22 19.34 7.02 -0.28
N ILE A 23 18.55 6.57 -1.27
CA ILE A 23 18.87 6.76 -2.68
C ILE A 23 18.83 8.25 -3.08
N THR A 24 17.85 9.00 -2.55
CA THR A 24 17.60 10.38 -2.98
C THR A 24 18.37 11.42 -2.17
N PHE A 25 18.32 11.36 -0.83
CA PHE A 25 18.81 12.46 0.01
C PHE A 25 20.21 12.22 0.57
N PHE A 26 20.74 11.00 0.55
CA PHE A 26 22.11 10.74 0.98
C PHE A 26 23.08 10.80 -0.20
N THR A 27 24.05 11.71 -0.08
CA THR A 27 25.10 11.95 -1.08
C THR A 27 26.13 10.82 -1.10
N GLU A 28 26.51 10.31 0.08
CA GLU A 28 27.46 9.20 0.23
C GLU A 28 26.74 7.89 0.57
N GLN A 29 26.42 7.13 -0.48
CA GLN A 29 25.77 5.81 -0.35
C GLN A 29 26.79 4.66 -0.20
N THR A 30 28.07 4.98 -0.07
CA THR A 30 29.15 4.00 0.11
C THR A 30 29.59 3.88 1.57
N THR A 31 28.84 4.48 2.50
CA THR A 31 29.15 4.36 3.94
C THR A 31 28.94 2.92 4.42
N THR A 32 29.82 2.46 5.31
CA THR A 32 29.81 1.09 5.83
C THR A 32 28.43 0.68 6.40
N PRO A 33 27.72 1.51 7.20
CA PRO A 33 26.40 1.15 7.73
C PRO A 33 25.34 0.93 6.64
N TRP A 34 25.36 1.73 5.57
CA TRP A 34 24.41 1.61 4.46
C TRP A 34 24.63 0.32 3.67
N ILE A 35 25.89 -0.03 3.40
CA ILE A 35 26.24 -1.27 2.73
C ILE A 35 25.84 -2.48 3.58
N ILE A 36 26.14 -2.46 4.88
CA ILE A 36 25.74 -3.54 5.81
C ILE A 36 24.22 -3.71 5.80
N PHE A 37 23.47 -2.61 5.89
CA PHE A 37 22.01 -2.65 5.85
C PHE A 37 21.48 -3.28 4.57
N ASN A 38 21.95 -2.85 3.40
CA ASN A 38 21.49 -3.39 2.12
C ASN A 38 21.87 -4.86 1.94
N VAL A 39 23.12 -5.24 2.24
CA VAL A 39 23.58 -6.63 2.08
C VAL A 39 22.83 -7.55 3.05
N ALA A 40 22.63 -7.14 4.30
CA ALA A 40 21.86 -7.90 5.27
C ALA A 40 20.41 -8.07 4.80
N SER A 41 19.78 -6.98 4.34
CA SER A 41 18.43 -7.02 3.80
C SER A 41 18.32 -7.94 2.57
N ASP A 42 19.21 -7.79 1.59
CA ASP A 42 19.21 -8.56 0.35
C ASP A 42 19.42 -10.06 0.65
N THR A 43 20.24 -10.38 1.65
CA THR A 43 20.44 -11.77 2.13
C THR A 43 19.14 -12.35 2.69
N VAL A 44 18.40 -11.61 3.52
CA VAL A 44 17.10 -12.06 4.07
C VAL A 44 16.08 -12.28 2.94
N PHE A 45 16.02 -11.40 1.96
CA PHE A 45 15.13 -11.57 0.79
C PHE A 45 15.51 -12.74 -0.10
N LEU A 46 16.80 -13.05 -0.22
CA LEU A 46 17.28 -14.22 -0.93
C LEU A 46 16.93 -15.52 -0.19
N LEU A 47 17.03 -15.53 1.14
CA LEU A 47 16.56 -16.66 1.95
C LEU A 47 15.04 -16.87 1.80
N ASP A 48 14.26 -15.78 1.80
CA ASP A 48 12.81 -15.83 1.55
C ASP A 48 12.49 -16.43 0.17
N LEU A 49 13.22 -16.00 -0.87
CA LEU A 49 13.11 -16.56 -2.23
C LEU A 49 13.33 -18.08 -2.23
N ILE A 50 14.35 -18.56 -1.52
CA ILE A 50 14.64 -20.00 -1.38
C ILE A 50 13.52 -20.72 -0.62
N MET A 51 13.00 -20.11 0.45
CA MET A 51 11.88 -20.68 1.21
C MET A 51 10.59 -20.76 0.40
N ASN A 52 10.34 -19.83 -0.52
CA ASN A 52 9.15 -19.85 -1.37
C ASN A 52 9.11 -21.08 -2.29
N PHE A 53 10.26 -21.63 -2.70
CA PHE A 53 10.31 -22.92 -3.41
C PHE A 53 9.92 -24.14 -2.57
N ARG A 54 9.82 -23.98 -1.24
CA ARG A 54 9.46 -25.03 -0.28
C ARG A 54 8.14 -24.77 0.43
N THR A 55 7.46 -23.66 0.12
CA THR A 55 6.21 -23.29 0.75
C THR A 55 5.05 -23.88 -0.04
N GLY A 56 4.18 -24.64 0.63
CA GLY A 56 3.00 -25.24 0.01
C GLY A 56 2.02 -24.17 -0.47
N THR A 57 1.42 -24.41 -1.63
CA THR A 57 0.39 -23.52 -2.21
C THR A 57 -0.98 -24.13 -1.98
N VAL A 58 -1.94 -23.33 -1.53
CA VAL A 58 -3.34 -23.74 -1.41
C VAL A 58 -3.94 -23.79 -2.81
N ASN A 59 -4.58 -24.89 -3.16
CA ASN A 59 -5.35 -24.98 -4.39
C ASN A 59 -6.71 -24.30 -4.19
N GLU A 60 -7.00 -23.25 -4.97
CA GLU A 60 -8.26 -22.48 -4.85
C GLU A 60 -9.49 -23.35 -5.11
N ASP A 61 -9.37 -24.37 -5.98
CA ASP A 61 -10.50 -25.21 -6.38
C ASP A 61 -10.82 -26.37 -5.41
N SER A 62 -9.80 -26.94 -4.75
CA SER A 62 -9.96 -28.13 -3.91
C SER A 62 -9.76 -27.87 -2.42
N SER A 63 -9.35 -26.65 -2.02
CA SER A 63 -8.90 -26.31 -0.66
C SER A 63 -7.78 -27.21 -0.12
N GLU A 64 -7.17 -28.03 -0.99
CA GLU A 64 -6.08 -28.92 -0.62
C GLU A 64 -4.75 -28.17 -0.71
N ILE A 65 -3.85 -28.48 0.22
CA ILE A 65 -2.51 -27.90 0.25
C ILE A 65 -1.59 -28.76 -0.61
N ILE A 66 -1.10 -28.20 -1.71
CA ILE A 66 -0.15 -28.87 -2.59
C ILE A 66 1.24 -28.82 -1.93
N LEU A 67 1.77 -29.99 -1.58
CA LEU A 67 3.09 -30.15 -0.95
C LEU A 67 4.16 -30.74 -1.90
N ASP A 68 3.79 -31.15 -3.12
CA ASP A 68 4.76 -31.68 -4.09
C ASP A 68 5.75 -30.58 -4.53
N PRO A 69 7.06 -30.71 -4.23
CA PRO A 69 8.06 -29.70 -4.57
C PRO A 69 8.19 -29.43 -6.07
N LYS A 70 7.88 -30.42 -6.94
CA LYS A 70 7.95 -30.24 -8.39
C LYS A 70 6.86 -29.30 -8.89
N ILE A 71 5.64 -29.48 -8.37
CA ILE A 71 4.48 -28.65 -8.71
C ILE A 71 4.68 -27.23 -8.18
N ILE A 72 5.08 -27.08 -6.91
CA ILE A 72 5.38 -25.79 -6.27
C ILE A 72 6.42 -25.01 -7.10
N LYS A 73 7.54 -25.66 -7.45
CA LYS A 73 8.60 -25.03 -8.24
C LYS A 73 8.09 -24.55 -9.59
N MET A 74 7.34 -25.38 -10.32
CA MET A 74 6.86 -25.02 -11.67
C MET A 74 5.85 -23.87 -11.61
N ASN A 75 4.93 -23.90 -10.65
CA ASN A 75 3.93 -22.85 -10.47
C ASN A 75 4.58 -21.52 -10.06
N TYR A 76 5.55 -21.55 -9.15
CA TYR A 76 6.27 -20.35 -8.71
C TYR A 76 7.14 -19.74 -9.81
N LEU A 77 7.84 -20.57 -10.60
CA LEU A 77 8.65 -20.11 -11.74
C LEU A 77 7.82 -19.43 -12.84
N LYS A 78 6.58 -19.90 -13.07
CA LYS A 78 5.68 -19.33 -14.08
C LYS A 78 4.99 -18.04 -13.65
N SER A 79 4.93 -17.76 -12.35
CA SER A 79 4.17 -16.64 -11.79
C SER A 79 5.09 -15.51 -11.29
N TRP A 80 5.53 -15.60 -10.05
CA TRP A 80 6.13 -14.47 -9.31
C TRP A 80 7.65 -14.48 -9.26
N PHE A 81 8.29 -15.57 -9.69
CA PHE A 81 9.74 -15.75 -9.54
C PHE A 81 10.57 -14.61 -10.12
N VAL A 82 10.25 -14.11 -11.33
CA VAL A 82 11.07 -13.10 -12.01
C VAL A 82 11.11 -11.79 -11.21
N VAL A 83 9.96 -11.33 -10.70
CA VAL A 83 9.86 -10.10 -9.90
C VAL A 83 10.54 -10.28 -8.54
N ASP A 84 10.33 -11.42 -7.89
CA ASP A 84 10.94 -11.73 -6.60
C ASP A 84 12.47 -11.86 -6.72
N PHE A 85 12.98 -12.45 -7.80
CA PHE A 85 14.40 -12.59 -8.09
C PHE A 85 15.08 -11.24 -8.32
N ILE A 86 14.54 -10.42 -9.23
CA ILE A 86 15.08 -9.08 -9.52
C ILE A 86 15.08 -8.20 -8.27
N SER A 87 14.05 -8.30 -7.43
CA SER A 87 13.92 -7.49 -6.21
C SER A 87 14.78 -7.97 -5.04
N SER A 88 15.31 -9.21 -5.09
CA SER A 88 16.13 -9.81 -4.03
C SER A 88 17.63 -9.72 -4.32
N ILE A 89 18.03 -9.58 -5.57
CA ILE A 89 19.44 -9.51 -5.95
C ILE A 89 19.97 -8.07 -5.86
N PRO A 90 21.18 -7.87 -5.30
CA PRO A 90 21.86 -6.57 -5.30
C PRO A 90 22.39 -6.20 -6.70
N VAL A 91 21.50 -5.86 -7.63
CA VAL A 91 21.87 -5.55 -9.03
C VAL A 91 22.83 -4.35 -9.10
N ASP A 92 22.66 -3.37 -8.22
CA ASP A 92 23.54 -2.20 -8.09
C ASP A 92 24.97 -2.58 -7.70
N TYR A 93 25.16 -3.43 -6.70
CA TYR A 93 26.50 -3.88 -6.28
C TYR A 93 27.16 -4.79 -7.31
N ILE A 94 26.40 -5.70 -7.95
CA ILE A 94 26.93 -6.55 -9.02
C ILE A 94 27.43 -5.69 -10.17
N PHE A 95 26.64 -4.69 -10.59
CA PHE A 95 27.04 -3.76 -11.63
C PHE A 95 28.32 -2.99 -11.27
N LEU A 96 28.42 -2.51 -10.02
CA LEU A 96 29.63 -1.82 -9.53
C LEU A 96 30.88 -2.73 -9.53
N ILE A 97 30.73 -4.01 -9.18
CA ILE A 97 31.84 -4.97 -9.18
C ILE A 97 32.28 -5.29 -10.62
N VAL A 98 31.33 -5.51 -11.53
CA VAL A 98 31.60 -5.79 -12.95
C VAL A 98 32.31 -4.61 -13.59
N GLU A 99 31.83 -3.38 -13.40
CA GLU A 99 32.48 -2.18 -13.94
C GLU A 99 33.91 -2.02 -13.37
N LYS A 100 34.10 -2.24 -12.06
CA LYS A 100 35.42 -2.17 -11.42
C LYS A 100 36.38 -3.25 -11.93
N GLY A 101 35.87 -4.41 -12.35
CA GLY A 101 36.66 -5.49 -12.93
C GLY A 101 37.01 -5.29 -14.40
N MET A 102 36.27 -4.43 -15.12
CA MET A 102 36.42 -4.24 -16.57
C MET A 102 37.39 -3.12 -16.98
N ASP A 103 37.69 -2.12 -16.14
CA ASP A 103 38.61 -1.03 -16.52
C ASP A 103 39.63 -0.66 -15.42
N SER A 104 40.90 -0.84 -15.78
CA SER A 104 42.08 -0.20 -15.18
C SER A 104 42.34 1.13 -15.92
N GLU A 105 42.68 2.19 -15.17
CA GLU A 105 43.27 3.47 -15.66
C GLU A 105 42.41 4.50 -16.45
N VAL A 106 41.11 4.33 -16.75
CA VAL A 106 40.37 5.33 -17.57
C VAL A 106 38.98 5.73 -17.02
N TYR A 107 38.91 6.26 -15.81
CA TYR A 107 37.67 6.92 -15.32
C TYR A 107 37.72 8.42 -15.55
N LYS A 108 37.34 8.85 -16.76
CA LYS A 108 36.97 10.26 -17.00
C LYS A 108 35.72 10.58 -16.16
N THR A 109 35.83 11.60 -15.32
CA THR A 109 34.84 12.06 -14.32
C THR A 109 33.39 12.15 -14.84
N ALA A 110 33.17 12.51 -16.11
CA ALA A 110 31.84 12.58 -16.71
C ALA A 110 31.15 11.20 -16.88
N ARG A 111 31.91 10.11 -17.10
CA ARG A 111 31.35 8.74 -17.19
C ARG A 111 31.02 8.19 -15.80
N ALA A 112 31.82 8.54 -14.78
CA ALA A 112 31.59 8.16 -13.40
C ALA A 112 30.26 8.72 -12.84
N LEU A 113 29.94 9.98 -13.13
CA LEU A 113 28.65 10.58 -12.73
C LEU A 113 27.44 9.86 -13.33
N ARG A 114 27.53 9.47 -14.61
CA ARG A 114 26.46 8.70 -15.28
C ARG A 114 26.29 7.31 -14.66
N ILE A 115 27.39 6.64 -14.32
CA ILE A 115 27.40 5.34 -13.65
C ILE A 115 26.72 5.43 -12.28
N VAL A 116 27.05 6.45 -11.47
CA VAL A 116 26.41 6.66 -10.15
C VAL A 116 24.91 6.93 -10.27
N ARG A 117 24.47 7.66 -11.30
CA ARG A 117 23.02 7.85 -11.57
C ARG A 117 22.34 6.55 -11.96
N PHE A 118 23.00 5.73 -12.78
CA PHE A 118 22.47 4.46 -13.22
C PHE A 118 22.36 3.46 -12.05
N THR A 119 23.34 3.41 -11.14
CA THR A 119 23.27 2.56 -9.94
C THR A 119 22.14 2.98 -9.00
N LYS A 120 21.87 4.29 -8.86
CA LYS A 120 20.67 4.79 -8.14
C LYS A 120 19.36 4.33 -8.76
N ILE A 121 19.28 4.21 -10.09
CA ILE A 121 18.08 3.68 -10.77
C ILE A 121 17.97 2.16 -10.56
N LEU A 122 19.07 1.43 -10.67
CA LEU A 122 19.09 -0.02 -10.44
C LEU A 122 18.71 -0.39 -9.00
N SER A 123 19.11 0.40 -8.02
CA SER A 123 18.77 0.15 -6.61
C SER A 123 17.26 0.36 -6.33
N LEU A 124 16.54 1.12 -7.16
CA LEU A 124 15.07 1.23 -7.09
C LEU A 124 14.36 -0.06 -7.51
N LEU A 125 15.04 -1.03 -8.15
CA LEU A 125 14.46 -2.36 -8.41
C LEU A 125 14.08 -3.08 -7.12
N ARG A 126 14.70 -2.72 -5.98
CA ARG A 126 14.30 -3.21 -4.66
C ARG A 126 12.86 -2.79 -4.29
N LEU A 127 12.29 -1.74 -4.90
CA LEU A 127 10.89 -1.34 -4.66
C LEU A 127 9.88 -2.34 -5.22
N LEU A 128 10.28 -3.22 -6.14
CA LEU A 128 9.46 -4.34 -6.62
C LEU A 128 9.09 -5.34 -5.51
N ARG A 129 9.75 -5.26 -4.34
CA ARG A 129 9.34 -5.95 -3.10
C ARG A 129 7.92 -5.61 -2.68
N LEU A 130 7.37 -4.46 -3.10
CA LEU A 130 5.96 -4.11 -2.87
C LEU A 130 5.00 -5.21 -3.34
N SER A 131 5.33 -5.93 -4.43
CA SER A 131 4.50 -7.04 -4.91
C SER A 131 4.37 -8.15 -3.86
N ARG A 132 5.48 -8.54 -3.23
CA ARG A 132 5.49 -9.49 -2.11
C ARG A 132 4.73 -8.95 -0.90
N LEU A 133 4.87 -7.66 -0.61
CA LEU A 133 4.22 -7.03 0.55
C LEU A 133 2.70 -7.12 0.41
N ILE A 134 2.16 -6.79 -0.77
CA ILE A 134 0.73 -6.88 -1.07
C ILE A 134 0.24 -8.33 -0.91
N ARG A 135 0.98 -9.32 -1.43
CA ARG A 135 0.61 -10.74 -1.30
C ARG A 135 0.59 -11.19 0.15
N TYR A 136 1.59 -10.81 0.94
CA TYR A 136 1.64 -11.15 2.36
C TYR A 136 0.51 -10.45 3.12
N ILE A 137 0.26 -9.16 2.89
CA ILE A 137 -0.88 -8.47 3.51
C ILE A 137 -2.20 -9.18 3.18
N HIS A 138 -2.41 -9.58 1.92
CA HIS A 138 -3.65 -10.25 1.52
C HIS A 138 -3.82 -11.62 2.18
N GLN A 139 -2.77 -12.44 2.19
CA GLN A 139 -2.80 -13.75 2.86
C GLN A 139 -3.05 -13.60 4.37
N TRP A 140 -2.47 -12.58 5.00
CA TRP A 140 -2.70 -12.28 6.40
C TRP A 140 -4.12 -11.77 6.65
N GLU A 141 -4.65 -10.94 5.75
CA GLU A 141 -6.03 -10.47 5.78
C GLU A 141 -6.99 -11.67 5.74
N GLU A 142 -6.82 -12.62 4.81
CA GLU A 142 -7.65 -13.83 4.75
C GLU A 142 -7.64 -14.65 6.06
N ILE A 143 -6.45 -14.82 6.66
CA ILE A 143 -6.31 -15.54 7.94
C ILE A 143 -7.06 -14.80 9.07
N PHE A 144 -6.96 -13.47 9.12
CA PHE A 144 -7.63 -12.67 10.15
C PHE A 144 -9.14 -12.56 9.94
N HIS A 145 -9.63 -12.51 8.70
CA HIS A 145 -11.08 -12.50 8.42
C HIS A 145 -11.75 -13.76 8.97
N MET A 146 -11.11 -14.92 8.84
CA MET A 146 -11.61 -16.18 9.42
C MET A 146 -11.70 -16.17 10.95
N THR A 147 -10.99 -15.25 11.63
CA THR A 147 -10.98 -15.15 13.10
C THR A 147 -11.75 -13.94 13.66
N TYR A 148 -11.93 -12.86 12.87
CA TYR A 148 -12.49 -11.59 13.35
C TYR A 148 -13.35 -10.87 12.28
N ASP A 149 -14.65 -11.19 12.24
CA ASP A 149 -15.57 -10.76 11.18
C ASP A 149 -15.83 -9.23 11.14
N LEU A 150 -15.98 -8.58 12.30
CA LEU A 150 -16.17 -7.12 12.41
C LEU A 150 -14.91 -6.32 12.00
N ALA A 151 -13.73 -6.96 11.97
CA ALA A 151 -12.46 -6.31 11.69
C ALA A 151 -12.17 -6.17 10.19
N SER A 152 -12.91 -6.84 9.31
CA SER A 152 -12.65 -6.88 7.87
C SER A 152 -12.63 -5.48 7.21
N ALA A 153 -13.70 -4.70 7.35
CA ALA A 153 -13.78 -3.36 6.78
C ALA A 153 -12.74 -2.39 7.40
N VAL A 154 -12.45 -2.59 8.69
CA VAL A 154 -11.46 -1.82 9.44
C VAL A 154 -10.04 -2.14 8.95
N VAL A 155 -9.70 -3.40 8.76
CA VAL A 155 -8.39 -3.84 8.22
C VAL A 155 -8.19 -3.28 6.81
N ARG A 156 -9.22 -3.34 5.95
CA ARG A 156 -9.16 -2.79 4.59
C ARG A 156 -8.84 -1.29 4.57
N ILE A 157 -9.48 -0.49 5.42
CA ILE A 157 -9.20 0.96 5.47
C ILE A 157 -7.80 1.24 6.02
N PHE A 158 -7.31 0.48 7.01
CA PHE A 158 -5.95 0.62 7.52
C PHE A 158 -4.90 0.24 6.46
N ASN A 159 -5.12 -0.84 5.71
CA ASN A 159 -4.27 -1.26 4.59
C ASN A 159 -4.22 -0.16 3.50
N LEU A 160 -5.36 0.44 3.19
CA LEU A 160 -5.44 1.55 2.24
C LEU A 160 -4.68 2.78 2.74
N ILE A 161 -4.87 3.18 4.01
CA ILE A 161 -4.14 4.31 4.61
C ILE A 161 -2.63 4.04 4.58
N GLY A 162 -2.19 2.82 4.92
CA GLY A 162 -0.79 2.41 4.83
C GLY A 162 -0.23 2.54 3.41
N MET A 163 -0.97 2.08 2.40
CA MET A 163 -0.58 2.21 0.99
C MET A 163 -0.53 3.69 0.55
N MET A 164 -1.50 4.51 0.97
CA MET A 164 -1.50 5.95 0.67
C MET A 164 -0.29 6.67 1.26
N LEU A 165 0.07 6.36 2.51
CA LEU A 165 1.25 6.93 3.15
C LEU A 165 2.54 6.51 2.42
N LEU A 166 2.64 5.23 2.01
CA LEU A 166 3.78 4.73 1.26
C LEU A 166 3.90 5.38 -0.12
N LEU A 167 2.79 5.52 -0.85
CA LEU A 167 2.77 6.19 -2.16
C LEU A 167 3.10 7.67 -2.05
N CYS A 168 2.56 8.37 -1.03
CA CYS A 168 2.90 9.77 -0.75
C CYS A 168 4.40 9.93 -0.45
N HIS A 169 4.97 8.99 0.33
CA HIS A 169 6.39 8.95 0.63
C HIS A 169 7.25 8.74 -0.63
N TRP A 170 6.89 7.77 -1.49
CA TRP A 170 7.60 7.51 -2.74
C TRP A 170 7.49 8.65 -3.73
N ASP A 171 6.32 9.26 -3.83
CA ASP A 171 6.11 10.43 -4.68
C ASP A 171 6.94 11.62 -4.19
N GLY A 172 7.03 11.85 -2.88
CA GLY A 172 7.94 12.85 -2.31
C GLY A 172 9.41 12.57 -2.65
N CYS A 173 9.85 11.31 -2.52
CA CYS A 173 11.19 10.92 -2.92
C CYS A 173 11.43 11.10 -4.43
N LEU A 174 10.46 10.73 -5.27
CA LEU A 174 10.53 10.87 -6.74
C LEU A 174 10.63 12.34 -7.16
N GLN A 175 9.83 13.21 -6.53
CA GLN A 175 9.83 14.65 -6.81
C GLN A 175 11.18 15.31 -6.51
N PHE A 176 11.96 14.78 -5.56
CA PHE A 176 13.32 15.23 -5.31
C PHE A 176 14.36 14.48 -6.16
N LEU A 177 14.13 13.20 -6.44
CA LEU A 177 15.03 12.34 -7.21
C LEU A 177 15.26 12.87 -8.63
N VAL A 178 14.22 13.30 -9.32
CA VAL A 178 14.37 13.72 -10.72
C VAL A 178 15.22 14.99 -10.86
N PRO A 179 14.99 16.07 -10.09
CA PRO A 179 15.91 17.20 -10.05
C PRO A 179 17.34 16.81 -9.69
N LEU A 180 17.52 15.89 -8.73
CA LEU A 180 18.84 15.38 -8.35
C LEU A 180 19.56 14.69 -9.53
N LEU A 181 18.86 13.86 -10.32
CA LEU A 181 19.43 13.19 -11.49
C LEU A 181 19.75 14.17 -12.64
N GLN A 182 19.13 15.34 -12.64
CA GLN A 182 19.36 16.44 -13.59
C GLN A 182 20.37 17.49 -13.09
N ASP A 183 21.06 17.24 -11.97
CA ASP A 183 22.00 18.17 -11.34
C ASP A 183 21.36 19.51 -10.92
N PHE A 184 20.12 19.46 -10.43
CA PHE A 184 19.37 20.61 -9.91
C PHE A 184 19.34 21.82 -10.86
N PRO A 185 18.67 21.70 -12.03
CA PRO A 185 18.63 22.78 -13.00
C PRO A 185 17.96 24.04 -12.42
N PRO A 186 18.26 25.25 -12.92
CA PRO A 186 17.85 26.51 -12.29
C PRO A 186 16.33 26.73 -12.25
N ASP A 187 15.59 26.04 -13.12
CA ASP A 187 14.14 26.07 -13.27
C ASP A 187 13.40 24.99 -12.47
N CYS A 188 14.11 24.11 -11.74
CA CYS A 188 13.47 23.13 -10.86
C CYS A 188 13.06 23.73 -9.51
N TRP A 189 12.05 23.13 -8.89
CA TRP A 189 11.50 23.60 -7.61
C TRP A 189 12.54 23.67 -6.48
N VAL A 190 13.56 22.80 -6.48
CA VAL A 190 14.62 22.79 -5.45
C VAL A 190 15.51 24.03 -5.56
N SER A 191 16.00 24.33 -6.77
CA SER A 191 16.86 25.48 -7.06
C SER A 191 16.11 26.79 -6.91
N LEU A 192 14.87 26.85 -7.42
CA LEU A 192 14.02 28.03 -7.31
C LEU A 192 13.71 28.42 -5.85
N ASN A 193 13.63 27.44 -4.95
CA ASN A 193 13.40 27.66 -3.52
C ASN A 193 14.70 27.84 -2.72
N GLY A 194 15.88 27.74 -3.35
CA GLY A 194 17.16 27.86 -2.67
C GLY A 194 17.48 26.71 -1.71
N MET A 195 16.94 25.51 -1.94
CA MET A 195 17.01 24.38 -0.99
C MET A 195 18.05 23.32 -1.37
N VAL A 196 18.89 23.57 -2.38
CA VAL A 196 19.90 22.60 -2.86
C VAL A 196 20.89 22.23 -1.76
N ASN A 197 21.29 23.20 -0.93
CA ASN A 197 22.29 23.03 0.14
C ASN A 197 21.67 22.91 1.55
N ASP A 198 20.35 22.78 1.64
CA ASP A 198 19.67 22.58 2.92
C ASP A 198 19.91 21.17 3.47
N SER A 199 19.66 20.98 4.76
CA SER A 199 19.73 19.64 5.37
C SER A 199 18.74 18.68 4.72
N TRP A 200 19.13 17.41 4.61
CA TRP A 200 18.30 16.35 4.01
C TRP A 200 16.90 16.27 4.64
N GLY A 201 16.80 16.53 5.96
CA GLY A 201 15.52 16.54 6.67
C GLY A 201 14.58 17.63 6.16
N LYS A 202 15.10 18.85 5.94
CA LYS A 202 14.31 19.97 5.39
C LYS A 202 13.90 19.69 3.94
N GLN A 203 14.82 19.16 3.13
CA GLN A 203 14.54 18.76 1.74
C GLN A 203 13.45 17.69 1.68
N TYR A 204 13.57 16.63 2.50
CA TYR A 204 12.59 15.54 2.58
C TYR A 204 11.23 16.04 3.06
N SER A 205 11.18 16.84 4.13
CA SER A 205 9.93 17.39 4.65
C SER A 205 9.20 18.23 3.61
N TYR A 206 9.92 19.06 2.85
CA TYR A 206 9.30 19.86 1.80
C TYR A 206 8.84 19.01 0.60
N ALA A 207 9.65 18.04 0.19
CA ALA A 207 9.29 17.13 -0.90
C ALA A 207 8.04 16.30 -0.54
N LEU A 208 7.97 15.80 0.70
CA LEU A 208 6.81 15.09 1.24
C LEU A 208 5.59 16.00 1.33
N PHE A 209 5.75 17.26 1.76
CA PHE A 209 4.68 18.26 1.76
C PHE A 209 4.13 18.47 0.34
N LYS A 210 5.01 18.63 -0.66
CA LYS A 210 4.61 18.81 -2.07
C LYS A 210 3.89 17.57 -2.64
N ALA A 211 4.29 16.36 -2.27
CA ALA A 211 3.59 15.13 -2.66
C ALA A 211 2.23 15.00 -1.95
N MET A 212 2.19 15.28 -0.64
CA MET A 212 0.97 15.21 0.17
C MET A 212 -0.06 16.23 -0.28
N SER A 213 0.36 17.43 -0.69
CA SER A 213 -0.55 18.48 -1.16
C SER A 213 -1.26 18.08 -2.47
N HIS A 214 -0.62 17.30 -3.34
CA HIS A 214 -1.27 16.69 -4.50
C HIS A 214 -2.15 15.49 -4.11
N MET A 215 -1.68 14.63 -3.18
CA MET A 215 -2.41 13.46 -2.69
C MET A 215 -3.76 13.82 -2.05
N LEU A 216 -3.81 14.91 -1.29
CA LEU A 216 -4.99 15.37 -0.56
C LEU A 216 -5.73 16.52 -1.28
N CYS A 217 -5.45 16.72 -2.56
CA CYS A 217 -6.14 17.70 -3.42
C CYS A 217 -6.10 19.16 -2.92
N ILE A 218 -5.00 19.59 -2.27
CA ILE A 218 -4.84 20.95 -1.73
C ILE A 218 -4.27 21.91 -2.79
N GLY A 219 -3.20 21.53 -3.49
CA GLY A 219 -2.51 22.41 -4.43
C GLY A 219 -1.00 22.19 -4.47
N TYR A 220 -0.27 23.15 -5.06
CA TYR A 220 1.18 23.03 -5.28
C TYR A 220 2.00 23.29 -4.01
N GLY A 221 3.33 23.23 -4.16
CA GLY A 221 4.28 23.75 -3.18
C GLY A 221 4.30 25.28 -3.17
N ALA A 222 5.49 25.88 -3.27
CA ALA A 222 5.64 27.35 -3.27
C ALA A 222 5.05 28.02 -4.51
N ARG A 223 5.07 27.34 -5.66
CA ARG A 223 4.69 27.88 -6.96
C ARG A 223 4.30 26.76 -7.92
N ALA A 224 3.65 27.13 -9.03
CA ALA A 224 3.37 26.21 -10.13
C ALA A 224 4.68 25.68 -10.78
N PRO A 225 4.70 24.44 -11.27
CA PRO A 225 5.87 23.87 -11.94
C PRO A 225 6.26 24.70 -13.16
N VAL A 226 7.56 24.99 -13.31
CA VAL A 226 8.12 25.78 -14.42
C VAL A 226 8.80 24.86 -15.42
N SER A 227 9.68 23.98 -14.94
CA SER A 227 10.35 23.00 -15.78
C SER A 227 9.39 21.92 -16.30
N MET A 228 9.67 21.38 -17.48
CA MET A 228 8.90 20.27 -18.05
C MET A 228 8.96 19.00 -17.19
N SER A 229 10.11 18.71 -16.55
CA SER A 229 10.23 17.56 -15.64
C SER A 229 9.32 17.73 -14.42
N ASP A 230 9.36 18.90 -13.78
CA ASP A 230 8.51 19.23 -12.63
C ASP A 230 7.02 19.18 -13.00
N LEU A 231 6.65 19.63 -14.21
CA LEU A 231 5.28 19.59 -14.70
C LEU A 231 4.76 18.16 -14.83
N TRP A 232 5.47 17.30 -15.55
CA TRP A 232 5.05 15.91 -15.76
C TRP A 232 4.99 15.10 -14.47
N ILE A 233 5.95 15.29 -13.56
CA ILE A 233 5.94 14.62 -12.25
C ILE A 233 4.78 15.13 -11.40
N THR A 234 4.51 16.43 -11.44
CA THR A 234 3.36 17.01 -10.72
C THR A 234 2.04 16.45 -11.27
N MET A 235 1.88 16.32 -12.59
CA MET A 235 0.71 15.68 -13.19
C MET A 235 0.58 14.21 -12.78
N LEU A 236 1.67 13.44 -12.78
CA LEU A 236 1.68 12.05 -12.32
C LEU A 236 1.23 11.95 -10.86
N SER A 237 1.82 12.78 -9.99
CA SER A 237 1.49 12.88 -8.57
C SER A 237 0.02 13.22 -8.33
N MET A 238 -0.55 14.15 -9.12
CA MET A 238 -1.98 14.51 -9.06
C MET A 238 -2.89 13.35 -9.47
N ILE A 239 -2.55 12.58 -10.51
CA ILE A 239 -3.34 11.41 -10.96
C ILE A 239 -3.33 10.33 -9.87
N VAL A 240 -2.15 9.98 -9.35
CA VAL A 240 -2.00 9.00 -8.27
C VAL A 240 -2.75 9.47 -7.04
N GLY A 241 -2.57 10.74 -6.68
CA GLY A 241 -3.21 11.39 -5.54
C GLY A 241 -4.73 11.35 -5.57
N ALA A 242 -5.32 11.86 -6.65
CA ALA A 242 -6.77 11.88 -6.83
C ALA A 242 -7.37 10.47 -6.83
N THR A 243 -6.69 9.49 -7.44
CA THR A 243 -7.15 8.10 -7.46
C THR A 243 -7.15 7.50 -6.05
N CYS A 244 -6.05 7.67 -5.31
CA CYS A 244 -5.94 7.23 -3.92
C CYS A 244 -6.98 7.88 -3.01
N TYR A 245 -7.19 9.19 -3.14
CA TYR A 245 -8.18 9.92 -2.35
C TYR A 245 -9.61 9.48 -2.66
N ALA A 246 -9.94 9.25 -3.94
CA ALA A 246 -11.24 8.70 -4.32
C ALA A 246 -11.48 7.30 -3.73
N MET A 247 -10.48 6.42 -3.79
CA MET A 247 -10.55 5.10 -3.13
C MET A 247 -10.76 5.24 -1.62
N PHE A 248 -10.04 6.15 -0.97
CA PHE A 248 -10.19 6.42 0.46
C PHE A 248 -11.62 6.82 0.84
N VAL A 249 -12.20 7.76 0.10
CA VAL A 249 -13.60 8.17 0.31
C VAL A 249 -14.56 6.99 0.09
N GLY A 250 -14.33 6.16 -0.93
CA GLY A 250 -15.13 4.96 -1.20
C GLY A 250 -15.08 3.96 -0.03
N HIS A 251 -13.89 3.66 0.48
CA HIS A 251 -13.69 2.76 1.62
C HIS A 251 -14.26 3.33 2.93
N ALA A 252 -14.09 4.63 3.18
CA ALA A 252 -14.68 5.29 4.33
C ALA A 252 -16.22 5.23 4.31
N THR A 253 -16.81 5.44 3.13
CA THR A 253 -18.27 5.32 2.94
C THR A 253 -18.75 3.89 3.19
N ALA A 254 -18.04 2.89 2.67
CA ALA A 254 -18.37 1.48 2.89
C ALA A 254 -18.28 1.11 4.39
N LEU A 255 -17.26 1.60 5.10
CA LEU A 255 -17.11 1.37 6.54
C LEU A 255 -18.25 1.99 7.34
N ILE A 256 -18.64 3.24 7.03
CA ILE A 256 -19.76 3.91 7.69
C ILE A 256 -21.06 3.12 7.45
N GLN A 257 -21.26 2.60 6.23
CA GLN A 257 -22.43 1.80 5.90
C GLN A 257 -22.45 0.43 6.61
N SER A 258 -21.29 -0.16 6.90
CA SER A 258 -21.20 -1.46 7.58
C SER A 258 -21.40 -1.37 9.09
N LEU A 259 -20.99 -0.27 9.74
CA LEU A 259 -21.07 -0.13 11.20
C LEU A 259 -22.49 -0.16 11.76
N ASP A 260 -23.49 0.28 10.98
CA ASP A 260 -24.87 0.45 11.44
C ASP A 260 -25.87 -0.34 10.57
N SER A 261 -25.48 -1.53 10.08
CA SER A 261 -26.27 -2.34 9.13
C SER A 261 -27.68 -2.68 9.66
N SER A 262 -27.78 -3.28 10.85
CA SER A 262 -29.06 -3.68 11.47
C SER A 262 -29.97 -2.49 11.80
N ARG A 263 -29.37 -1.38 12.28
CA ARG A 263 -30.11 -0.16 12.60
C ARG A 263 -30.62 0.54 11.34
N ARG A 264 -29.82 0.57 10.27
CA ARG A 264 -30.21 1.10 8.96
C ARG A 264 -31.35 0.29 8.37
N GLN A 265 -31.26 -1.05 8.39
CA GLN A 265 -32.34 -1.93 7.94
C GLN A 265 -33.64 -1.68 8.72
N TYR A 266 -33.57 -1.49 10.05
CA TYR A 266 -34.73 -1.15 10.85
C TYR A 266 -35.36 0.19 10.40
N GLN A 267 -34.54 1.23 10.21
CA GLN A 267 -35.03 2.54 9.76
C GLN A 267 -35.63 2.47 8.35
N GLU A 268 -35.01 1.73 7.42
CA GLU A 268 -35.54 1.53 6.06
C GLU A 268 -36.88 0.80 6.09
N LYS A 269 -37.01 -0.27 6.88
CA LYS A 269 -38.26 -0.99 7.08
C LYS A 269 -39.34 -0.10 7.69
N TYR A 270 -39.00 0.64 8.75
CA TYR A 270 -39.94 1.53 9.42
C TYR A 270 -40.40 2.67 8.50
N LYS A 271 -39.52 3.24 7.66
CA LYS A 271 -39.91 4.20 6.61
C LYS A 271 -40.95 3.63 5.63
N GLN A 272 -40.83 2.36 5.24
CA GLN A 272 -41.85 1.71 4.41
C GLN A 272 -43.20 1.61 5.13
N VAL A 273 -43.18 1.34 6.44
CA VAL A 273 -44.39 1.33 7.28
C VAL A 273 -45.01 2.74 7.35
N GLU A 274 -44.21 3.78 7.54
CA GLU A 274 -44.70 5.17 7.50
C GLU A 274 -45.34 5.52 6.15
N GLN A 275 -44.72 5.12 5.05
CA GLN A 275 -45.28 5.29 3.70
C GLN A 275 -46.62 4.56 3.55
N TYR A 276 -46.73 3.33 4.07
CA TYR A 276 -47.98 2.56 4.09
C TYR A 276 -49.07 3.26 4.91
N MET A 277 -48.75 3.73 6.12
CA MET A 277 -49.68 4.46 6.97
C MET A 277 -50.15 5.78 6.34
N SER A 278 -49.25 6.46 5.61
CA SER A 278 -49.54 7.68 4.88
C SER A 278 -50.47 7.42 3.69
N PHE A 279 -50.16 6.39 2.88
CA PHE A 279 -50.95 5.97 1.72
C PHE A 279 -52.38 5.61 2.11
N HIS A 280 -52.56 4.85 3.20
CA HIS A 280 -53.88 4.48 3.73
C HIS A 280 -54.53 5.57 4.61
N LYS A 281 -53.88 6.73 4.78
CA LYS A 281 -54.39 7.86 5.56
C LYS A 281 -54.83 7.47 6.98
N LEU A 282 -54.04 6.64 7.66
CA LEU A 282 -54.37 6.20 9.02
C LEU A 282 -54.44 7.39 10.00
N PRO A 283 -55.38 7.40 10.96
CA PRO A 283 -55.47 8.43 12.00
C PRO A 283 -54.20 8.54 12.85
N ALA A 284 -53.92 9.72 13.40
CA ALA A 284 -52.71 9.98 14.18
C ALA A 284 -52.54 9.04 15.38
N GLU A 285 -53.63 8.73 16.08
CA GLU A 285 -53.60 7.81 17.23
C GLU A 285 -53.16 6.40 16.83
N MET A 286 -53.62 5.91 15.66
CA MET A 286 -53.21 4.60 15.14
C MET A 286 -51.74 4.60 14.71
N ARG A 287 -51.26 5.70 14.11
CA ARG A 287 -49.84 5.85 13.76
C ARG A 287 -48.94 5.82 15.00
N GLN A 288 -49.35 6.48 16.08
CA GLN A 288 -48.62 6.45 17.35
C GLN A 288 -48.56 5.03 17.93
N LYS A 289 -49.69 4.30 17.95
CA LYS A 289 -49.70 2.90 18.39
C LYS A 289 -48.78 1.99 17.57
N ILE A 290 -48.73 2.19 16.25
CA ILE A 290 -47.81 1.45 15.37
C ILE A 290 -46.35 1.82 15.66
N HIS A 291 -46.05 3.10 15.88
CA HIS A 291 -44.72 3.56 16.26
C HIS A 291 -44.26 2.90 17.56
N ASP A 292 -45.07 3.01 18.62
CA ASP A 292 -44.76 2.45 19.94
C ASP A 292 -44.56 0.93 19.85
N TYR A 293 -45.37 0.23 19.03
CA TYR A 293 -45.20 -1.20 18.76
C TYR A 293 -43.87 -1.53 18.11
N TYR A 294 -43.46 -0.81 17.05
CA TYR A 294 -42.20 -1.07 16.36
C TYR A 294 -41.00 -0.79 17.27
N GLU A 295 -41.07 0.28 18.06
CA GLU A 295 -40.01 0.63 19.02
C GLU A 295 -39.86 -0.45 20.10
N HIS A 296 -40.97 -0.96 20.67
CA HIS A 296 -40.92 -2.01 21.67
C HIS A 296 -40.55 -3.39 21.10
N ARG A 297 -41.05 -3.73 19.90
CA ARG A 297 -40.85 -5.07 19.29
C ARG A 297 -39.44 -5.27 18.76
N TYR A 298 -38.85 -4.24 18.17
CA TYR A 298 -37.56 -4.32 17.47
C TYR A 298 -36.45 -3.53 18.18
N GLN A 299 -36.76 -2.63 19.12
CA GLN A 299 -35.77 -1.90 19.92
C GLN A 299 -34.69 -1.21 19.07
N GLY A 300 -35.08 -0.71 17.89
CA GLY A 300 -34.19 -0.03 16.96
C GLY A 300 -33.30 -0.93 16.09
N LYS A 301 -33.46 -2.26 16.14
CA LYS A 301 -32.73 -3.22 15.30
C LYS A 301 -33.67 -4.28 14.73
N ILE A 302 -33.46 -4.65 13.48
CA ILE A 302 -34.25 -5.71 12.83
C ILE A 302 -33.36 -6.88 12.48
N PHE A 303 -33.86 -8.09 12.71
CA PHE A 303 -33.21 -9.35 12.36
C PHE A 303 -34.24 -10.25 11.69
N ASP A 304 -33.81 -10.99 10.66
CA ASP A 304 -34.60 -12.08 10.09
C ASP A 304 -34.32 -13.35 10.89
N GLU A 305 -34.92 -13.43 12.06
CA GLU A 305 -34.66 -14.48 13.05
C GLU A 305 -34.98 -15.88 12.50
N GLU A 306 -36.04 -16.02 11.71
CA GLU A 306 -36.42 -17.29 11.09
C GLU A 306 -35.37 -17.75 10.08
N ASN A 307 -34.89 -16.86 9.20
CA ASN A 307 -33.84 -17.22 8.26
C ASN A 307 -32.53 -17.56 8.98
N ILE A 308 -32.16 -16.79 10.01
CA ILE A 308 -30.95 -17.06 10.81
C ILE A 308 -31.04 -18.45 11.48
N LEU A 309 -32.18 -18.78 12.10
CA LEU A 309 -32.37 -20.10 12.71
C LEU A 309 -32.39 -21.22 11.67
N ASN A 310 -32.92 -20.98 10.47
CA ASN A 310 -32.94 -21.97 9.38
C ASN A 310 -31.54 -22.31 8.85
N GLU A 311 -30.61 -21.35 8.89
CA GLU A 311 -29.19 -21.57 8.51
C GLU A 311 -28.40 -22.35 9.56
N LEU A 312 -28.84 -22.33 10.83
CA LEU A 312 -28.20 -23.07 11.92
C LEU A 312 -28.55 -24.57 11.85
N ASN A 313 -27.61 -25.41 12.29
CA ASN A 313 -27.85 -26.85 12.45
C ASN A 313 -28.73 -27.12 13.68
N ASP A 314 -29.33 -28.32 13.76
CA ASP A 314 -30.28 -28.66 14.83
C ASP A 314 -29.71 -28.44 16.25
N PRO A 315 -28.47 -28.87 16.58
CA PRO A 315 -27.92 -28.63 17.92
C PRO A 315 -27.63 -27.16 18.25
N LEU A 316 -27.46 -26.28 17.27
CA LEU A 316 -27.29 -24.84 17.50
C LEU A 316 -28.63 -24.11 17.64
N ARG A 317 -29.73 -24.73 17.20
CA ARG A 317 -31.10 -24.22 17.37
C ARG A 317 -31.74 -24.63 18.69
N GLU A 318 -31.50 -25.86 19.13
CA GLU A 318 -32.01 -26.44 20.39
C GLU A 318 -31.46 -25.73 21.64
#